data_AF-A0A4S4H964-F1
#
_entry.id   AF-A0A4S4H964-F1
#
_cell.length_a   1.000
_cell.length_b   1.000
_cell.length_c   1.000
_cell.angle_alpha   90.00
_cell.angle_beta   90.00
_cell.angle_gamma   90.00
#
_symmetry.space_group_name_H-M   'P 1'
#
loop_
_entity.id
_entity.type
_entity.pdbx_description
1 polymer ?
#
loop_
_entity_poly.entity_id
_entity_poly.type
_entity_poly.pdbx_seq_one_letter_code
_entity_poly.pdbx_strand_id
1 'polypeptide(L)'
;MSIIIGLLIIAIGAFCQSSCYVPINKIKQWSWESYWIVQGVFAWLVLPFLGALLAVPAGHTFCELFSTTPSFNIWMTILFGVLWGVGGLTFGLSMRYLGVALGQSIALGTCAGLGTIMGPVLLNIFFPENDPLSQLTFAVILGVVVTLVGIAIIGIAGSMKAASLSEEEKKAAVKDFNFPKGIVIA
;
A
#
# COMPACT_ATOMS: atom_id res chain seq x y z
N MET A 1 5.28 24.58 -10.23
CA MET A 1 6.09 23.67 -9.38
C MET A 1 7.16 23.04 -10.26
N SER A 2 8.45 23.14 -9.94
CA SER A 2 9.49 22.56 -10.81
C SER A 2 9.46 21.03 -10.72
N ILE A 3 9.79 20.34 -11.83
CA ILE A 3 9.81 18.87 -11.90
C ILE A 3 10.69 18.29 -10.77
N ILE A 4 11.82 18.94 -10.49
CA ILE A 4 12.76 18.55 -9.42
C ILE A 4 12.07 18.54 -8.05
N ILE A 5 11.28 19.56 -7.71
CA ILE A 5 10.56 19.61 -6.44
C ILE A 5 9.54 18.46 -6.37
N GLY A 6 8.83 18.18 -7.47
CA GLY A 6 7.91 17.05 -7.54
C GLY A 6 8.61 15.71 -7.29
N LEU A 7 9.76 15.48 -7.93
CA LEU A 7 10.57 14.27 -7.74
C LEU A 7 11.07 14.14 -6.29
N LEU A 8 11.51 15.24 -5.66
CA LEU A 8 11.94 15.23 -4.27
C LEU A 8 10.80 14.89 -3.31
N ILE A 9 9.61 15.44 -3.53
CA ILE A 9 8.41 15.14 -2.72
C ILE A 9 8.07 13.64 -2.83
N ILE A 10 8.07 13.10 -4.05
CA ILE A 10 7.82 11.67 -4.28
C ILE A 10 8.88 10.81 -3.59
N ALA A 11 10.17 11.17 -3.71
CA ALA A 11 11.26 10.43 -3.09
C ALA A 11 11.16 10.41 -1.55
N ILE A 12 10.83 11.55 -0.93
CA ILE A 12 10.61 11.65 0.52
C ILE A 12 9.40 10.80 0.92
N GLY A 13 8.29 10.89 0.18
CA GLY A 13 7.10 10.09 0.42
C GLY A 13 7.38 8.58 0.36
N ALA A 14 8.09 8.13 -0.67
CA ALA A 14 8.49 6.73 -0.83
C ALA A 14 9.44 6.26 0.29
N PHE A 15 10.37 7.12 0.73
CA PHE A 15 11.24 6.83 1.87
C PHE A 15 10.45 6.71 3.18
N CYS A 16 9.53 7.64 3.47
CA CYS A 16 8.66 7.56 4.65
C CYS A 16 7.77 6.32 4.63
N GLN A 17 7.19 5.98 3.47
CA GLN A 17 6.34 4.80 3.32
C GLN A 17 7.13 3.49 3.51
N SER A 18 8.30 3.34 2.88
CA SER A 18 9.12 2.13 3.01
C SER A 18 9.70 1.95 4.41
N SER A 19 10.00 3.04 5.12
CA SER A 19 10.57 3.00 6.47
C SER A 19 9.53 2.73 7.57
N CYS A 20 8.24 2.97 7.34
CA CYS A 20 7.22 2.91 8.40
C CYS A 20 7.04 1.50 9.02
N TYR A 21 7.38 0.44 8.29
CA TYR A 21 7.32 -0.94 8.80
C TYR A 21 8.63 -1.43 9.42
N VAL A 22 9.76 -0.76 9.21
CA VAL A 22 11.07 -1.16 9.75
C VAL A 22 11.08 -1.26 11.30
N PRO A 23 10.43 -0.34 12.05
CA PRO A 23 10.37 -0.41 13.51
C PRO A 23 9.64 -1.65 14.07
N ILE A 24 8.85 -2.38 13.27
CA ILE A 24 8.13 -3.58 13.74
C ILE A 24 9.08 -4.60 14.37
N ASN A 25 10.30 -4.73 13.83
CA ASN A 25 11.32 -5.67 14.30
C ASN A 25 11.92 -5.28 15.66
N LYS A 26 11.67 -4.05 16.14
CA LYS A 26 12.13 -3.56 17.44
C LYS A 26 11.12 -3.79 18.56
N ILE A 27 9.86 -4.11 18.22
CA ILE A 27 8.78 -4.31 19.18
C ILE A 27 8.75 -5.77 19.60
N LYS A 28 9.24 -6.04 20.81
CA LYS A 28 9.42 -7.42 21.31
C LYS A 28 8.35 -7.89 22.29
N GLN A 29 7.66 -6.97 22.95
CA GLN A 29 6.76 -7.28 24.07
C GLN A 29 5.27 -7.25 23.71
N TRP A 30 4.92 -6.84 22.49
CA TRP A 30 3.53 -6.73 22.07
C TRP A 30 3.19 -7.86 21.12
N SER A 31 1.92 -8.27 21.12
CA SER A 31 1.41 -9.07 20.01
C SER A 31 1.42 -8.22 18.73
N TRP A 32 1.49 -8.89 17.58
CA TRP A 32 1.47 -8.21 16.28
C TRP A 32 0.18 -7.40 16.10
N GLU A 33 -0.95 -7.92 16.57
CA GLU A 33 -2.26 -7.28 16.50
C GLU A 33 -2.29 -5.99 17.30
N SER A 34 -1.70 -5.99 18.51
CA SER A 34 -1.61 -4.80 19.36
C SER A 34 -0.78 -3.71 18.71
N TYR A 35 0.38 -4.08 18.13
CA TYR A 35 1.21 -3.16 17.37
C TYR A 35 0.46 -2.58 16.17
N TRP A 36 -0.16 -3.44 15.35
CA TRP A 36 -0.79 -3.02 14.11
C TRP A 36 -1.97 -2.08 14.37
N ILE A 37 -2.79 -2.33 15.40
CA ILE A 37 -3.89 -1.43 15.78
C ILE A 37 -3.35 -0.08 16.24
N VAL A 38 -2.36 -0.05 17.13
CA VAL A 38 -1.79 1.22 17.63
C VAL A 38 -1.16 2.01 16.48
N GLN A 39 -0.34 1.36 15.65
CA GLN A 39 0.21 1.97 14.44
C GLN A 39 -0.90 2.54 13.55
N GLY A 40 -1.95 1.75 13.28
CA GLY A 40 -3.07 2.13 12.43
C GLY A 40 -3.83 3.34 12.98
N VAL A 41 -4.08 3.42 14.29
CA VAL A 41 -4.73 4.58 14.92
C VAL A 41 -3.92 5.85 14.68
N PHE A 42 -2.60 5.82 14.89
CA PHE A 42 -1.78 7.01 14.66
C PHE A 42 -1.66 7.35 13.17
N ALA A 43 -1.39 6.36 12.33
CA ALA A 43 -1.13 6.55 10.91
C ALA A 43 -2.39 6.93 10.11
N TRP A 44 -3.57 6.44 10.50
CA TRP A 44 -4.79 6.56 9.70
C TRP A 44 -5.88 7.43 10.34
N LEU A 45 -5.83 7.66 11.66
CA LEU A 45 -6.81 8.52 12.35
C LEU A 45 -6.15 9.78 12.88
N VAL A 46 -5.20 9.67 13.82
CA VAL A 46 -4.67 10.83 14.55
C VAL A 46 -3.90 11.78 13.61
N LEU A 47 -2.88 11.28 12.91
CA LEU A 47 -2.06 12.13 12.05
C LEU A 47 -2.85 12.70 10.85
N PRO A 48 -3.69 11.92 10.14
CA PRO A 48 -4.54 12.49 9.09
C PRO A 48 -5.55 13.50 9.62
N PHE A 49 -6.12 13.30 10.80
CA PHE A 49 -7.05 14.27 11.40
C PHE A 49 -6.34 15.59 11.76
N LEU A 50 -5.15 15.51 12.37
CA LEU A 50 -4.32 16.70 12.64
C LEU A 50 -3.92 17.41 11.34
N GLY A 51 -3.52 16.65 10.31
CA GLY A 51 -3.21 17.20 8.99
C GLY A 51 -4.42 17.89 8.36
N ALA A 52 -5.61 17.29 8.47
CA ALA A 52 -6.83 17.88 7.98
C ALA A 52 -7.18 19.18 8.73
N LEU A 53 -6.99 19.25 10.05
CA LEU A 53 -7.17 20.47 10.84
C LEU A 53 -6.26 21.62 10.36
N LEU A 54 -5.04 21.30 9.91
CA LEU A 54 -4.11 22.28 9.34
C LEU A 54 -4.47 22.69 7.91
N ALA A 55 -5.20 21.83 7.18
CA ALA A 55 -5.58 22.05 5.79
C ALA A 55 -6.91 22.82 5.63
N VAL A 56 -7.78 22.82 6.65
CA VAL A 56 -9.03 23.60 6.61
C VAL A 56 -8.69 25.10 6.58
N PRO A 57 -9.13 25.84 5.55
CA PRO A 57 -8.84 27.27 5.47
C PRO A 57 -9.50 28.06 6.59
N ALA A 58 -8.89 29.19 6.97
CA ALA A 58 -9.44 30.07 8.00
C ALA A 58 -10.89 30.50 7.65
N GLY A 59 -11.80 30.34 8.61
CA GLY A 59 -13.22 30.66 8.44
C GLY A 59 -14.11 29.49 8.01
N HIS A 60 -13.53 28.34 7.66
CA HIS A 60 -14.28 27.13 7.30
C HIS A 60 -14.26 26.07 8.40
N THR A 61 -15.20 25.14 8.33
CA THR A 61 -15.30 24.00 9.27
C THR A 61 -15.47 22.67 8.54
N PHE A 62 -15.16 21.57 9.21
CA PHE A 62 -15.44 20.23 8.68
C PHE A 62 -16.93 19.98 8.43
N CYS A 63 -17.81 20.50 9.30
CA CYS A 63 -19.25 20.33 9.14
C CYS A 63 -19.76 20.94 7.84
N GLU A 64 -19.23 22.11 7.46
CA GLU A 64 -19.54 22.74 6.18
C GLU A 64 -19.13 21.84 5.00
N LEU A 65 -17.92 21.28 5.03
CA LEU A 65 -17.42 20.36 4.01
C LEU A 65 -18.34 19.14 3.83
N PHE A 66 -18.76 18.51 4.94
CA PHE A 66 -19.63 17.34 4.87
C PHE A 66 -21.07 17.67 4.47
N SER A 67 -21.58 18.85 4.84
CA SER A 67 -22.94 19.27 4.52
C SER A 67 -23.15 19.66 3.05
N THR A 68 -22.07 20.10 2.39
CA THR A 68 -22.09 20.57 0.99
C THR A 68 -21.69 19.49 -0.01
N THR A 69 -21.03 18.43 0.45
CA THR A 69 -20.58 17.33 -0.41
C THR A 69 -21.75 16.38 -0.77
N PRO A 70 -21.90 15.99 -2.05
CA PRO A 70 -22.89 14.99 -2.45
C PRO A 70 -22.74 13.69 -1.63
N SER A 71 -23.86 13.16 -1.12
CA SER A 71 -23.87 11.97 -0.25
C SER A 71 -23.21 10.75 -0.89
N PHE A 72 -23.35 10.59 -2.20
CA PHE A 72 -22.67 9.53 -2.97
C PHE A 72 -21.15 9.58 -2.79
N ASN A 73 -20.54 10.77 -2.87
CA ASN A 73 -19.10 10.93 -2.74
C ASN A 73 -18.63 10.54 -1.32
N ILE A 74 -19.38 10.92 -0.30
CA ILE A 74 -19.09 10.57 1.11
C ILE A 74 -19.09 9.04 1.27
N TRP A 75 -20.12 8.36 0.77
CA TRP A 75 -20.21 6.91 0.87
C TRP A 75 -19.15 6.18 0.05
N MET A 76 -18.80 6.68 -1.14
CA MET A 76 -17.70 6.15 -1.93
C MET A 76 -16.35 6.34 -1.22
N THR A 77 -16.09 7.49 -0.61
CA THR A 77 -14.87 7.71 0.20
C THR A 77 -14.79 6.74 1.37
N ILE A 78 -15.89 6.51 2.09
CA ILE A 78 -15.93 5.52 3.18
C ILE A 78 -15.67 4.11 2.64
N LEU A 79 -16.34 3.72 1.55
CA LEU A 79 -16.19 2.39 0.94
C LEU A 79 -14.72 2.13 0.52
N PHE A 80 -14.11 3.07 -0.21
CA PHE A 80 -12.72 2.94 -0.63
C PHE A 80 -11.77 2.99 0.57
N GLY A 81 -12.08 3.74 1.63
CA GLY A 81 -11.33 3.74 2.88
C GLY A 81 -11.36 2.37 3.58
N VAL A 82 -12.52 1.71 3.63
CA VAL A 82 -12.65 0.34 4.18
C VAL A 82 -11.88 -0.66 3.33
N LEU A 83 -12.04 -0.63 2.00
CA LEU A 83 -11.30 -1.51 1.09
C LEU A 83 -9.78 -1.32 1.23
N TRP A 84 -9.33 -0.07 1.35
CA TRP A 84 -7.94 0.26 1.60
C TRP A 84 -7.46 -0.28 2.95
N GLY A 85 -8.27 -0.17 4.01
CA GLY A 85 -7.96 -0.72 5.32
C GLY A 85 -7.81 -2.26 5.31
N VAL A 86 -8.67 -2.96 4.57
CA VAL A 86 -8.53 -4.41 4.34
C VAL A 86 -7.21 -4.70 3.61
N GLY A 87 -6.87 -3.94 2.57
CA GLY A 87 -5.59 -4.05 1.88
C GLY A 87 -4.38 -3.77 2.78
N GLY A 88 -4.47 -2.78 3.68
CA GLY A 88 -3.43 -2.49 4.66
C GLY A 88 -3.22 -3.61 5.68
N LEU A 89 -4.29 -4.34 6.02
CA LEU A 89 -4.21 -5.51 6.90
C LEU A 89 -3.53 -6.69 6.20
N THR A 90 -3.94 -7.02 4.96
CA THR A 90 -3.31 -8.09 4.19
C THR A 90 -1.86 -7.78 3.87
N PHE A 91 -1.54 -6.52 3.57
CA PHE A 91 -0.16 -6.03 3.44
C PHE A 91 0.66 -6.25 4.72
N GLY A 92 0.12 -5.90 5.89
CA GLY A 92 0.74 -6.17 7.19
C GLY A 92 1.00 -7.67 7.41
N LEU A 93 0.04 -8.51 7.06
CA LEU A 93 0.13 -9.97 7.19
C LEU A 93 1.13 -10.58 6.21
N SER A 94 1.25 -10.08 4.99
CA SER A 94 2.24 -10.59 4.02
C SER A 94 3.66 -10.39 4.56
N MET A 95 3.95 -9.25 5.17
CA MET A 95 5.23 -9.01 5.85
C MET A 95 5.45 -9.91 7.06
N ARG A 96 4.38 -10.25 7.81
CA ARG A 96 4.44 -11.19 8.94
C ARG A 96 4.85 -12.60 8.49
N TYR A 97 4.37 -13.05 7.33
CA TYR A 97 4.62 -14.40 6.81
C TYR A 97 5.84 -14.52 5.89
N LEU A 98 6.17 -13.46 5.12
CA LEU A 98 7.26 -13.47 4.13
C LEU A 98 8.50 -12.71 4.59
N GLY A 99 8.38 -11.89 5.64
CA GLY A 99 9.37 -10.89 6.00
C GLY A 99 9.23 -9.59 5.19
N VAL A 100 9.87 -8.52 5.67
CA VAL A 100 9.72 -7.17 5.10
C VAL A 100 10.17 -7.10 3.65
N ALA A 101 11.33 -7.66 3.30
CA ALA A 101 11.88 -7.54 1.95
C ALA A 101 11.01 -8.20 0.87
N LEU A 102 10.63 -9.46 1.07
CA LEU A 102 9.82 -10.22 0.12
C LEU A 102 8.37 -9.75 0.12
N GLY A 103 7.78 -9.52 1.31
CA GLY A 103 6.40 -9.05 1.45
C GLY A 103 6.16 -7.69 0.79
N GLN A 104 7.06 -6.71 1.01
CA GLN A 104 6.98 -5.39 0.39
C GLN A 104 7.09 -5.48 -1.14
N SER A 105 8.07 -6.23 -1.64
CA SER A 105 8.33 -6.32 -3.10
C SER A 105 7.17 -6.94 -3.85
N ILE A 106 6.58 -8.02 -3.32
CA ILE A 106 5.46 -8.70 -3.97
C ILE A 106 4.18 -7.88 -3.86
N ALA A 107 3.84 -7.40 -2.67
CA ALA A 107 2.58 -6.69 -2.48
C ALA A 107 2.58 -5.32 -3.18
N LEU A 108 3.59 -4.46 -2.95
CA LEU A 108 3.65 -3.15 -3.61
C LEU A 108 3.83 -3.28 -5.12
N GLY A 109 4.61 -4.26 -5.55
CA GLY A 109 4.79 -4.54 -6.96
C GLY A 109 3.49 -4.94 -7.65
N THR A 110 2.74 -5.86 -7.06
CA THR A 110 1.45 -6.30 -7.60
C THR A 110 0.44 -5.15 -7.57
N CYS A 111 0.40 -4.35 -6.51
CA CYS A 111 -0.43 -3.14 -6.45
C CYS A 111 -0.06 -2.13 -7.55
N ALA A 112 1.23 -1.92 -7.82
CA ALA A 112 1.68 -1.01 -8.87
C ALA A 112 1.27 -1.51 -10.26
N GLY A 113 1.50 -2.80 -10.55
CA GLY A 113 1.13 -3.40 -11.83
C GLY A 113 -0.38 -3.41 -12.06
N LEU A 114 -1.15 -3.95 -11.11
CA LEU A 114 -2.60 -4.05 -11.22
C LEU A 114 -3.27 -2.68 -11.15
N GLY A 115 -2.87 -1.81 -10.21
CA GLY A 115 -3.48 -0.49 -10.03
C GLY A 115 -3.36 0.40 -11.27
N THR A 116 -2.22 0.32 -11.97
CA THR A 116 -1.98 1.07 -13.21
C THR A 116 -2.95 0.66 -14.33
N ILE A 117 -3.34 -0.62 -14.40
CA ILE A 117 -4.27 -1.13 -15.42
C ILE A 117 -5.72 -1.01 -14.95
N MET A 118 -6.01 -1.47 -13.74
CA MET A 118 -7.35 -1.54 -13.18
C MET A 118 -7.97 -0.16 -13.01
N GLY A 119 -7.21 0.87 -12.65
CA GLY A 119 -7.73 2.23 -12.49
C GLY A 119 -8.43 2.74 -13.76
N PRO A 120 -7.72 2.86 -14.89
CA PRO A 120 -8.31 3.22 -16.18
C PRO A 120 -9.44 2.30 -16.64
N VAL A 121 -9.31 0.98 -16.45
CA VAL A 121 -10.34 0.01 -16.84
C VAL A 121 -11.64 0.20 -16.04
N LEU A 122 -11.54 0.35 -14.72
CA LEU A 122 -12.70 0.59 -13.86
C LEU A 122 -13.34 1.94 -14.18
N LEU A 123 -12.54 2.98 -14.36
CA LEU A 123 -13.04 4.29 -14.78
C LEU A 123 -13.75 4.21 -16.13
N ASN A 124 -13.28 3.39 -17.08
CA ASN A 124 -13.94 3.22 -18.37
C ASN A 124 -15.32 2.55 -18.24
N ILE A 125 -15.50 1.68 -17.25
CA ILE A 125 -16.79 1.01 -17.01
C ILE A 125 -17.83 1.99 -16.46
N PHE A 126 -17.43 2.90 -15.57
CA PHE A 126 -18.35 3.82 -14.90
C PHE A 126 -18.47 5.20 -15.59
N PHE A 127 -17.40 5.65 -16.25
CA PHE A 127 -17.24 6.98 -16.84
C PHE A 127 -16.52 6.93 -18.20
N PRO A 128 -17.04 6.17 -19.19
CA PRO A 128 -16.40 5.98 -20.49
C PRO A 128 -16.18 7.28 -21.27
N GLU A 129 -17.00 8.30 -21.04
CA GLU A 129 -16.93 9.61 -21.69
C GLU A 129 -15.61 10.37 -21.45
N ASN A 130 -14.87 10.01 -20.39
CA ASN A 130 -13.58 10.62 -20.06
C ASN A 130 -12.39 9.98 -20.78
N ASP A 131 -12.64 9.00 -21.66
CA ASP A 131 -11.61 8.22 -22.37
C ASP A 131 -10.42 7.80 -21.48
N PRO A 132 -10.68 7.16 -20.31
CA PRO A 132 -9.61 6.83 -19.38
C PRO A 132 -8.63 5.80 -19.94
N LEU A 133 -9.05 4.98 -20.92
CA LEU A 133 -8.18 4.00 -21.58
C LEU A 133 -7.04 4.65 -22.39
N SER A 134 -7.18 5.90 -22.83
CA SER A 134 -6.10 6.66 -23.47
C SER A 134 -4.84 6.79 -22.59
N GLN A 135 -5.00 6.67 -21.27
CA GLN A 135 -3.88 6.69 -20.31
C GLN A 135 -3.02 5.41 -20.39
N LEU A 136 -3.57 4.31 -20.90
CA LEU A 136 -2.88 3.04 -21.10
C LEU A 136 -2.04 3.04 -22.38
N THR A 137 -1.13 4.01 -22.48
CA THR A 137 -0.19 4.11 -23.59
C THR A 137 0.74 2.91 -23.65
N PHE A 138 1.36 2.67 -24.81
CA PHE A 138 2.37 1.61 -24.97
C PHE A 138 3.47 1.69 -23.91
N ALA A 139 3.96 2.90 -23.58
CA ALA A 139 5.00 3.10 -22.57
C ALA A 139 4.53 2.68 -21.17
N VAL A 140 3.28 2.98 -20.81
CA VAL A 140 2.68 2.59 -19.51
C VAL A 140 2.55 1.07 -19.43
N ILE A 141 2.00 0.44 -20.48
CA ILE A 141 1.86 -1.02 -20.54
C ILE A 141 3.23 -1.72 -20.47
N LEU A 142 4.22 -1.22 -21.21
CA LEU A 142 5.58 -1.74 -21.16
C LEU A 142 6.16 -1.63 -19.74
N GLY A 143 5.96 -0.49 -19.07
CA GLY A 143 6.38 -0.29 -17.69
C GLY A 143 5.74 -1.29 -16.72
N VAL A 144 4.44 -1.58 -16.88
CA VAL A 144 3.73 -2.60 -16.10
C VAL A 144 4.32 -3.99 -16.35
N VAL A 145 4.55 -4.38 -17.61
CA VAL A 145 5.15 -5.69 -17.94
C VAL A 145 6.53 -5.85 -17.31
N VAL A 146 7.40 -4.84 -17.43
CA VAL A 146 8.73 -4.86 -16.83
C VAL A 146 8.65 -4.98 -15.31
N THR A 147 7.72 -4.26 -14.68
CA THR A 147 7.47 -4.32 -13.23
C THR A 147 7.05 -5.72 -12.79
N LEU A 148 6.08 -6.34 -13.49
CA LEU A 148 5.60 -7.70 -13.22
C LEU A 148 6.71 -8.75 -13.38
N VAL A 149 7.57 -8.60 -14.38
CA VAL A 149 8.75 -9.47 -14.55
C VAL A 149 9.71 -9.32 -13.37
N GLY A 150 9.99 -8.08 -12.93
CA GLY A 150 10.84 -7.83 -11.77
C GLY A 150 10.30 -8.48 -10.49
N ILE A 151 8.98 -8.39 -10.26
CA ILE A 151 8.32 -9.01 -9.11
C ILE A 151 8.40 -10.53 -9.18
N ALA A 152 8.18 -11.12 -10.37
CA ALA A 152 8.30 -12.56 -10.57
C ALA A 152 9.72 -13.04 -10.24
N ILE A 153 10.75 -12.32 -10.69
CA ILE A 153 12.16 -12.63 -10.38
C ILE A 153 12.41 -12.59 -8.86
N ILE A 154 11.94 -11.54 -8.17
CA ILE A 154 12.10 -11.41 -6.71
C ILE A 154 11.36 -12.53 -5.98
N GLY A 155 10.14 -12.87 -6.41
CA GLY A 155 9.36 -13.97 -5.85
C GLY A 155 10.06 -15.32 -5.99
N ILE A 156 10.63 -15.60 -7.17
CA ILE A 156 11.42 -16.81 -7.43
C ILE A 156 12.68 -16.84 -6.55
N ALA A 157 13.44 -15.75 -6.51
CA ALA A 157 14.63 -15.65 -5.68
C ALA A 157 14.31 -15.82 -4.18
N GLY A 158 13.20 -15.26 -3.72
CA GLY A 158 12.69 -15.44 -2.36
C GLY A 158 12.32 -16.90 -2.06
N SER A 159 11.67 -17.58 -3.00
CA SER A 159 11.34 -19.02 -2.89
C SER A 159 12.59 -19.88 -2.83
N MET A 160 13.57 -19.63 -3.70
CA MET A 160 14.86 -20.34 -3.71
C MET A 160 15.62 -20.12 -2.39
N LYS A 161 15.62 -18.89 -1.87
CA LYS A 161 16.23 -18.60 -0.58
C LYS A 161 15.50 -19.32 0.56
N ALA A 162 14.17 -19.33 0.56
CA ALA A 162 13.41 -20.08 1.53
C ALA A 162 13.72 -21.59 1.46
N ALA A 163 13.78 -22.18 0.26
CA ALA A 163 14.06 -23.61 0.09
C ALA A 163 15.47 -24.03 0.54
N SER A 164 16.43 -23.10 0.54
CA SER A 164 17.82 -23.36 0.96
C SER A 164 18.07 -23.21 2.46
N LEU A 165 17.12 -22.68 3.22
CA LEU A 165 17.23 -22.49 4.66
C LEU A 165 16.58 -23.65 5.43
N SER A 166 17.17 -24.04 6.55
CA SER A 166 16.53 -24.94 7.51
C SER A 166 15.28 -24.28 8.13
N GLU A 167 14.38 -25.09 8.69
CA GLU A 167 13.21 -24.57 9.40
C GLU A 167 13.59 -23.69 10.61
N GLU A 168 14.73 -23.97 11.24
CA GLU A 168 15.26 -23.15 12.34
C GLU A 168 15.75 -21.80 11.83
N GLU A 169 16.46 -21.77 10.69
CA GLU A 169 16.94 -20.54 10.08
C GLU A 169 15.79 -19.65 9.57
N LYS A 170 14.75 -20.25 8.99
CA LYS A 170 13.52 -19.54 8.58
C LYS A 170 12.85 -18.87 9.77
N LYS A 171 12.64 -19.62 10.86
CA LYS A 171 11.99 -19.13 12.09
C LYS A 171 12.84 -18.11 12.84
N ALA A 172 14.17 -18.24 12.78
CA ALA A 172 15.08 -17.25 13.34
C ALA A 172 14.99 -15.90 12.60
N ALA A 173 14.82 -15.93 11.27
CA ALA A 173 14.67 -14.74 10.45
C ALA A 173 13.26 -14.12 10.56
N VAL A 174 12.21 -14.96 10.49
CA VAL A 174 10.80 -14.56 10.55
C VAL A 174 10.05 -15.60 11.38
N LYS A 175 9.66 -15.24 12.60
CA LYS A 175 9.04 -16.16 13.58
C LYS A 175 7.84 -16.93 13.02
N ASP A 176 6.99 -16.24 12.26
CA ASP A 176 5.77 -16.77 11.68
C ASP A 176 5.95 -17.12 10.19
N PHE A 177 7.17 -17.44 9.73
CA PHE A 177 7.43 -17.64 8.30
C PHE A 177 6.50 -18.70 7.66
N ASN A 178 5.82 -18.31 6.59
CA ASN A 178 4.99 -19.22 5.79
C ASN A 178 4.88 -18.70 4.35
N PHE A 179 5.62 -19.32 3.44
CA PHE A 179 5.70 -18.84 2.06
C PHE A 179 4.37 -18.92 1.30
N PRO A 180 3.67 -20.06 1.18
CA PRO A 180 2.41 -20.13 0.43
C PRO A 180 1.33 -19.21 1.01
N LYS A 181 1.20 -19.17 2.35
CA LYS A 181 0.22 -18.30 3.01
C LYS A 181 0.54 -16.83 2.77
N GLY A 182 1.82 -16.46 2.82
CA GLY A 182 2.27 -15.10 2.54
C GLY A 182 1.98 -14.66 1.10
N ILE A 183 2.20 -15.54 0.11
CA ILE A 183 1.91 -15.25 -1.31
C ILE A 183 0.41 -15.11 -1.57
N VAL A 184 -0.43 -15.94 -0.96
CA VAL A 184 -1.90 -15.86 -1.15
C VAL A 184 -2.49 -14.59 -0.53
N ILE A 185 -1.86 -14.06 0.52
CA ILE A 185 -2.29 -12.84 1.21
C ILE A 185 -1.76 -11.57 0.53
N ALA A 186 -0.57 -11.64 -0.07
CA ALA A 186 0.08 -10.53 -0.76
C ALA A 186 -0.59 -10.21 -2.11
#